data_AF-A0A9E3ACX4-F1
#
_entry.id   AF-A0A9E3ACX4-F1
#
_cell.length_a   1.000
_cell.length_b   1.000
_cell.length_c   1.000
_cell.angle_alpha   90.00
_cell.angle_beta   90.00
_cell.angle_gamma   90.00
#
_symmetry.space_group_name_H-M   'P 1'
#
loop_
_entity.id
_entity.type
_entity.pdbx_description
1 polymer ?
#
loop_
_entity_poly.entity_id
_entity_poly.type
_entity_poly.pdbx_seq_one_letter_code
_entity_poly.pdbx_strand_id
1 'polypeptide(L)'
;IVVNMQTADGRPTFLKLKLTFELPDPSMADTLDENMPRLQDMFQTFLRELRPEDLQGSQGSYQLRMELKRRVDLVIAPAQINNVLIEEMLIN
;
A
#
# COMPACT_ATOMS: atom_id res chain seq x y z
N ILE A 1 0.85 7.24 -4.17
CA ILE A 1 0.79 7.58 -2.73
C ILE A 1 2.14 8.15 -2.34
N VAL A 2 2.17 9.27 -1.63
CA VAL A 2 3.40 9.84 -1.07
C VAL A 2 3.16 10.05 0.42
N VAL A 3 4.06 9.54 1.26
CA VAL A 3 4.00 9.67 2.72
C VAL A 3 5.35 10.09 3.29
N ASN A 4 5.33 10.78 4.43
CA ASN A 4 6.52 10.96 5.25
C ASN A 4 6.66 9.73 6.15
N MET A 5 7.87 9.17 6.23
CA MET A 5 8.20 8.02 7.08
C MET A 5 8.71 8.48 8.44
N GLN A 6 8.60 7.59 9.45
CA GLN A 6 9.26 7.81 10.73
C GLN A 6 10.76 7.54 10.62
N THR A 7 11.56 8.46 11.12
CA THR A 7 13.02 8.33 11.18
C THR A 7 13.52 8.65 12.58
N ALA A 8 14.50 7.88 13.06
CA ALA A 8 15.05 8.05 14.41
C ALA A 8 15.92 9.30 14.55
N ASP A 9 16.48 9.80 13.44
CA ASP A 9 17.39 10.94 13.38
C ASP A 9 16.67 12.27 13.05
N GLY A 10 15.35 12.25 12.91
CA GLY A 10 14.52 13.42 12.63
C GLY A 10 14.66 13.98 11.22
N ARG A 11 15.43 13.33 10.32
CA ARG A 11 15.50 13.72 8.92
C ARG A 11 14.23 13.26 8.20
N PRO A 12 13.51 14.13 7.49
CA PRO A 12 12.32 13.71 6.77
C PRO A 12 12.72 12.76 5.64
N THR A 13 12.23 11.52 5.73
CA THR A 13 12.31 10.54 4.64
C THR A 13 10.93 10.39 4.01
N PHE A 14 10.87 10.39 2.69
CA PHE A 14 9.64 10.28 1.93
C PHE A 14 9.57 8.93 1.23
N LEU A 15 8.41 8.28 1.32
CA LEU A 15 8.08 7.10 0.55
C LEU A 15 7.09 7.46 -0.54
N LYS A 16 7.49 7.29 -1.81
CA LYS A 16 6.61 7.35 -2.97
C LYS A 16 6.31 5.93 -3.44
N LEU A 17 5.03 5.57 -3.45
CA LEU A 17 4.52 4.30 -3.95
C LEU A 17 3.53 4.52 -5.08
N LYS A 18 3.70 3.76 -6.17
CA LYS A 18 2.69 3.58 -7.21
C LYS A 18 2.21 2.13 -7.16
N LEU A 19 0.90 1.96 -7.01
CA LEU A 19 0.26 0.66 -6.81
C LEU A 19 -0.75 0.41 -7.93
N THR A 20 -0.86 -0.85 -8.32
CA THR A 20 -1.92 -1.36 -9.20
C THR A 20 -2.55 -2.58 -8.55
N PHE A 21 -3.87 -2.72 -8.66
CA PHE A 21 -4.60 -3.84 -8.07
C PHE A 21 -4.92 -4.87 -9.13
N GLU A 22 -4.56 -6.12 -8.87
CA GLU A 22 -4.94 -7.24 -9.71
C GLU A 22 -6.30 -7.76 -9.25
N LEU A 23 -7.33 -7.51 -10.05
CA LEU A 23 -8.69 -7.93 -9.78
C LEU A 23 -8.95 -9.34 -10.34
N PRO A 24 -9.72 -10.20 -9.65
CA PRO A 24 -10.21 -11.46 -10.20
C PRO A 24 -11.06 -11.27 -11.47
N ASP A 25 -11.82 -10.19 -11.55
CA ASP A 25 -12.64 -9.86 -12.72
C ASP A 25 -12.90 -8.34 -12.85
N PRO A 26 -13.26 -7.84 -14.05
CA PRO A 26 -13.48 -6.42 -14.29
C PRO A 26 -14.68 -5.81 -13.56
N SER A 27 -15.69 -6.59 -13.17
CA SER A 27 -16.90 -6.07 -12.53
C SER A 27 -16.65 -5.55 -11.11
N MET A 28 -15.53 -5.93 -10.50
CA MET A 28 -15.13 -5.39 -9.20
C MET A 28 -14.43 -4.03 -9.27
N ALA A 29 -14.14 -3.52 -10.46
CA ALA A 29 -13.49 -2.21 -10.62
C ALA A 29 -14.30 -1.10 -9.94
N ASP A 30 -15.62 -1.08 -10.16
CA ASP A 30 -16.51 -0.07 -9.57
C ASP A 30 -16.50 -0.16 -8.02
N THR A 31 -16.56 -1.38 -7.47
CA THR A 31 -16.49 -1.59 -6.02
C THR A 31 -15.18 -1.07 -5.44
N LEU A 32 -14.06 -1.31 -6.13
CA LEU A 32 -12.75 -0.85 -5.69
C LEU A 32 -12.64 0.68 -5.78
N ASP A 33 -13.13 1.28 -6.88
CA ASP A 33 -13.10 2.72 -7.13
C ASP A 33 -13.94 3.49 -6.12
N GLU A 34 -15.14 2.99 -5.78
CA GLU A 34 -16.00 3.55 -4.72
C GLU A 34 -15.28 3.57 -3.35
N ASN A 35 -14.47 2.55 -3.07
CA ASN A 35 -13.72 2.42 -1.83
C ASN A 35 -12.33 3.08 -1.86
N MET A 36 -11.89 3.61 -3.00
CA MET A 36 -10.56 4.16 -3.18
C MET A 36 -10.21 5.28 -2.19
N PRO A 37 -11.11 6.22 -1.83
CA PRO A 37 -10.81 7.22 -0.80
C PRO A 37 -10.48 6.60 0.58
N ARG A 38 -11.21 5.56 0.98
CA ARG A 38 -10.96 4.83 2.24
C ARG A 38 -9.65 4.05 2.18
N LEU A 39 -9.35 3.43 1.03
CA LEU A 39 -8.08 2.75 0.81
C LEU A 39 -6.89 3.72 0.91
N GLN A 40 -7.00 4.89 0.29
CA GLN A 40 -5.96 5.91 0.36
C GLN A 40 -5.68 6.37 1.79
N ASP A 41 -6.71 6.65 2.59
CA ASP A 41 -6.56 7.05 3.99
C ASP A 41 -5.89 5.96 4.84
N MET A 42 -6.34 4.72 4.69
CA MET A 42 -5.77 3.57 5.38
C MET A 42 -4.31 3.33 4.99
N PHE A 43 -3.97 3.43 3.70
CA PHE A 43 -2.58 3.31 3.25
C PHE A 43 -1.73 4.47 3.77
N GLN A 44 -2.22 5.70 3.75
CA GLN A 44 -1.51 6.86 4.29
C GLN A 44 -1.14 6.65 5.76
N THR A 45 -2.08 6.17 6.57
CA THR A 45 -1.87 5.88 7.99
C THR A 45 -0.83 4.76 8.17
N PHE A 46 -1.03 3.62 7.50
CA PHE A 46 -0.13 2.47 7.62
C PHE A 46 1.29 2.77 7.15
N LEU A 47 1.45 3.40 5.98
CA LEU A 47 2.76 3.63 5.38
C LEU A 47 3.59 4.65 6.19
N ARG A 48 2.94 5.58 6.90
CA ARG A 48 3.61 6.55 7.78
C ARG A 48 4.22 5.90 9.01
N GLU A 49 3.72 4.75 9.44
CA GLU A 49 4.25 3.99 10.57
C GLU A 49 5.47 3.14 10.21
N LEU A 50 5.74 2.95 8.91
CA LEU A 50 6.90 2.19 8.45
C LEU A 50 8.20 2.98 8.63
N ARG A 51 9.27 2.24 8.96
CA ARG A 51 10.64 2.76 8.97
C ARG A 51 11.37 2.27 7.72
N PRO A 52 12.42 2.98 7.25
CA PRO A 52 13.15 2.60 6.04
C PRO A 52 13.69 1.16 6.07
N GLU A 53 14.12 0.67 7.23
CA GLU A 53 14.61 -0.71 7.41
C GLU A 53 13.53 -1.78 7.15
N ASP A 54 12.25 -1.47 7.39
CA ASP A 54 11.15 -2.41 7.18
C ASP A 54 10.90 -2.67 5.67
N LEU A 55 11.43 -1.79 4.81
CA LEU A 55 11.29 -1.85 3.34
C LEU A 55 12.54 -2.35 2.63
N GLN A 56 13.61 -2.71 3.36
CA GLN A 56 14.86 -3.14 2.74
C GLN A 56 14.77 -4.53 2.13
N GLY A 57 15.29 -4.65 0.90
CA GLY A 57 15.39 -5.91 0.17
C GLY A 57 14.04 -6.47 -0.31
N SER A 58 14.11 -7.67 -0.89
CA SER A 58 12.94 -8.36 -1.45
C SER A 58 11.93 -8.81 -0.39
N GLN A 59 12.41 -9.15 0.81
CA GLN A 59 11.54 -9.56 1.92
C GLN A 59 10.66 -8.40 2.41
N GLY A 60 11.22 -7.21 2.63
CA GLY A 60 10.43 -6.03 3.02
C GLY A 60 9.39 -5.67 1.97
N SER A 61 9.77 -5.69 0.70
CA SER A 61 8.84 -5.46 -0.42
C SER A 61 7.70 -6.49 -0.47
N TYR A 62 8.00 -7.76 -0.17
CA TYR A 62 6.99 -8.82 -0.11
C TYR A 62 6.02 -8.62 1.06
N GLN A 63 6.53 -8.29 2.25
CA GLN A 63 5.69 -8.02 3.42
C GLN A 63 4.78 -6.80 3.21
N LEU A 64 5.32 -5.73 2.63
CA LEU A 64 4.54 -4.56 2.25
C LEU A 64 3.37 -4.95 1.34
N ARG A 65 3.63 -5.75 0.30
CA ARG A 65 2.58 -6.23 -0.61
C ARG A 65 1.50 -7.02 0.11
N MET A 66 1.89 -7.95 0.98
CA MET A 66 0.95 -8.76 1.76
C MET A 66 0.06 -7.90 2.66
N GLU A 67 0.65 -6.93 3.37
CA GLU A 67 -0.07 -6.04 4.27
C GLU A 67 -1.00 -5.06 3.52
N LEU A 68 -0.60 -4.60 2.34
CA LEU A 68 -1.45 -3.79 1.47
C LEU A 68 -2.63 -4.62 0.94
N LYS A 69 -2.38 -5.85 0.46
CA LYS A 69 -3.44 -6.74 -0.03
C LYS A 69 -4.47 -7.03 1.06
N ARG A 70 -4.01 -7.43 2.25
CA ARG A 70 -4.86 -7.72 3.40
C ARG A 70 -5.78 -6.55 3.73
N ARG A 71 -5.24 -5.34 3.68
CA ARG A 71 -5.97 -4.09 3.92
C ARG A 71 -7.03 -3.82 2.85
N VAL A 72 -6.72 -4.03 1.57
CA VAL A 72 -7.72 -3.92 0.51
C VAL A 72 -8.86 -4.90 0.75
N ASP A 73 -8.55 -6.18 0.97
CA ASP A 73 -9.55 -7.23 1.17
C ASP A 73 -10.47 -6.93 2.36
N LEU A 74 -9.95 -6.35 3.45
CA LEU A 74 -10.76 -5.92 4.60
C LEU A 74 -11.75 -4.81 4.25
N VAL A 75 -11.38 -3.90 3.35
CA VAL A 75 -12.22 -2.76 2.96
C VAL A 75 -13.32 -3.19 1.99
N ILE A 76 -13.00 -4.07 1.04
CA ILE A 76 -13.94 -4.51 -0.01
C ILE A 76 -14.70 -5.79 0.34
N ALA A 77 -14.53 -6.33 1.55
CA ALA A 77 -15.19 -7.55 1.99
C ALA A 77 -16.72 -7.49 1.75
N PRO A 78 -17.33 -8.58 1.24
CA PRO A 78 -16.78 -9.93 1.10
C PRO A 78 -15.93 -10.17 -0.17
N ALA A 79 -15.77 -9.18 -1.04
CA ALA A 79 -14.90 -9.30 -2.23
C ALA A 79 -13.42 -9.37 -1.83
N GLN A 80 -12.58 -9.83 -2.76
CA GLN A 80 -11.13 -9.96 -2.56
C GLN A 80 -10.37 -9.70 -3.85
N ILE A 81 -9.24 -9.01 -3.77
CA ILE A 81 -8.33 -8.85 -4.91
C ILE A 81 -7.40 -10.05 -5.03
N ASN A 82 -6.87 -10.32 -6.22
CA ASN A 82 -5.85 -11.36 -6.42
C ASN A 82 -4.52 -10.90 -5.83
N ASN A 83 -4.14 -9.64 -6.09
CA ASN A 83 -2.82 -9.14 -5.68
C ASN A 83 -2.71 -7.61 -5.69
N VAL A 84 -1.67 -7.11 -5.04
CA VAL A 84 -1.20 -5.72 -5.16
C VAL A 84 0.14 -5.71 -5.90
N LEU A 85 0.21 -4.97 -6.99
CA LEU A 85 1.43 -4.76 -7.75
C LEU A 85 2.05 -3.43 -7.31
N ILE A 86 3.32 -3.47 -6.92
CA ILE A 86 4.10 -2.26 -6.63
C ILE A 86 4.84 -1.90 -7.92
N GLU A 87 4.35 -0.89 -8.62
CA GLU A 87 4.94 -0.43 -9.89
C GLU A 87 6.14 0.50 -9.67
N GLU A 88 6.08 1.28 -8.60
CA GLU A 88 7.14 2.21 -8.22
C GLU A 88 7.26 2.23 -6.69
N MET A 89 8.48 2.15 -6.19
CA MET A 89 8.81 2.38 -4.79
C MET A 89 10.11 3.19 -4.72
N LEU A 90 10.01 4.43 -4.25
CA LEU A 90 11.15 5.31 -4.03
C LEU A 90 11.15 5.77 -2.57
N ILE A 91 12.34 5.71 -1.95
CA ILE A 91 12.60 6.16 -0.59
C ILE A 91 13.67 7.26 -0.69
N ASN A 92 13.32 8.48 -0.31
CA ASN A 92 14.17 9.68 -0.46
C ASN A 92 14.37 10.41 0.86
#